data_AF-A0A163B6G0-F1
#
_entry.id   AF-A0A163B6G0-F1
#
_cell.length_a   1.000
_cell.length_b   1.000
_cell.length_c   1.000
_cell.angle_alpha   90.00
_cell.angle_beta   90.00
_cell.angle_gamma   90.00
#
_symmetry.space_group_name_H-M   'P 1'
#
loop_
_entity.id
_entity.type
_entity.pdbx_description
1 polymer ?
#
loop_
_entity_poly.entity_id
_entity_poly.type
_entity_poly.pdbx_seq_one_letter_code
_entity_poly.pdbx_strand_id
1 'polypeptide(L)'
;MTPPNVPLVYRLWHLWIEPAMALNGARYLWSMPDVYHQYMPATAAWSPKSQIIYDQLAATYLSFAFNQAVALRVTHEVRLWKVLLFGMALCDAGHIYSVWAEMGTRDILSPGTWRPSDWVTMASTVGPFFLRLAFVLGVGLRSGQQQRKTA
;
A
#
# COMPACT_ATOMS: atom_id res chain seq x y z
N MET A 1 -1.85 20.20 3.57
CA MET A 1 -0.94 20.31 4.74
C MET A 1 -1.21 19.14 5.68
N THR A 2 -0.25 18.71 6.53
CA THR A 2 -0.43 17.50 7.38
C THR A 2 -1.15 17.82 8.70
N PRO A 3 -1.94 16.89 9.27
CA PRO A 3 -2.45 17.03 10.62
C PRO A 3 -1.30 17.21 11.63
N PRO A 4 -1.46 18.06 12.65
CA PRO A 4 -0.46 18.21 13.70
C PRO A 4 -0.25 16.86 14.43
N ASN A 5 0.96 16.64 14.93
CA ASN A 5 1.33 15.47 15.75
C ASN A 5 1.41 14.11 15.04
N VAL A 6 1.45 14.07 13.70
CA VAL A 6 1.75 12.82 12.96
C VAL A 6 3.27 12.60 12.88
N PRO A 7 3.80 11.44 13.33
CA PRO A 7 5.21 11.08 13.19
C PRO A 7 5.75 11.24 11.76
N LEU A 8 7.03 11.59 11.64
CA LEU A 8 7.68 11.83 10.34
C LEU A 8 7.61 10.61 9.42
N VAL A 9 7.79 9.40 9.96
CA VAL A 9 7.74 8.14 9.20
C VAL A 9 6.42 7.99 8.42
N TYR A 10 5.27 8.22 9.06
CA TYR A 10 3.97 8.13 8.40
C TYR A 10 3.75 9.23 7.38
N ARG A 11 4.32 10.43 7.59
CA ARG A 11 4.22 11.53 6.64
C ARG A 11 5.06 11.25 5.39
N LEU A 12 6.31 10.82 5.55
CA LEU A 12 7.18 10.50 4.42
C LEU A 12 6.63 9.34 3.60
N TRP A 13 6.20 8.29 4.29
CA TRP A 13 5.67 7.09 3.64
C TRP A 13 4.38 7.39 2.86
N HIS A 14 3.31 7.77 3.57
CA HIS A 14 1.97 7.89 2.98
C HIS A 14 1.79 9.12 2.10
N LEU A 15 2.65 10.15 2.18
CA LEU A 15 2.48 11.34 1.33
C LEU A 15 3.44 11.39 0.16
N TRP A 16 4.57 10.69 0.20
CA TRP A 16 5.61 10.85 -0.81
C TRP A 16 6.04 9.52 -1.42
N ILE A 17 6.54 8.60 -0.59
CA ILE A 17 7.14 7.35 -1.08
C ILE A 17 6.06 6.49 -1.75
N GLU A 18 5.01 6.18 -1.01
CA GLU A 18 3.98 5.27 -1.48
C GLU A 18 3.15 5.82 -2.66
N PRO A 19 2.68 7.08 -2.68
CA PRO A 19 1.98 7.59 -3.85
C PRO A 19 2.87 7.64 -5.11
N ALA A 20 4.18 7.89 -4.97
CA ALA A 20 5.11 7.83 -6.10
C ALA A 20 5.27 6.40 -6.61
N MET A 21 5.43 5.44 -5.71
CA MET A 21 5.50 4.02 -6.05
C MET A 21 4.21 3.53 -6.71
N ALA A 22 3.04 3.87 -6.16
CA ALA A 22 1.74 3.48 -6.70
C ALA A 22 1.50 4.07 -8.09
N LEU A 23 1.83 5.35 -8.29
CA LEU A 23 1.72 6.00 -9.61
C LEU A 23 2.66 5.35 -10.63
N ASN A 24 3.89 5.03 -10.23
CA ASN A 24 4.82 4.31 -11.10
C ASN A 24 4.33 2.88 -11.42
N GLY A 25 3.80 2.16 -10.42
CA GLY A 25 3.18 0.85 -10.62
C GLY A 25 2.02 0.88 -11.63
N ALA A 26 1.12 1.86 -11.50
CA ALA A 26 0.04 2.08 -12.47
C ALA A 26 0.58 2.34 -13.89
N ARG A 27 1.65 3.14 -14.02
CA ARG A 27 2.31 3.39 -15.31
C ARG A 27 2.84 2.10 -15.94
N TYR A 28 3.52 1.25 -15.15
CA TYR A 28 4.03 -0.04 -15.63
C TYR A 28 2.89 -0.96 -16.05
N LEU A 29 1.82 -1.06 -15.28
CA LEU A 29 0.66 -1.89 -15.60
C LEU A 29 -0.01 -1.52 -16.93
N TRP A 30 -0.09 -0.22 -17.25
CA TRP A 30 -0.67 0.22 -18.53
C TRP A 30 0.27 0.14 -19.72
N SER A 31 1.56 0.42 -19.52
CA SER A 31 2.50 0.56 -20.64
C SER A 31 3.39 -0.66 -20.87
N MET A 32 3.67 -1.43 -19.83
CA MET A 32 4.62 -2.56 -19.81
C MET A 32 4.10 -3.68 -18.86
N PRO A 33 2.90 -4.24 -19.11
CA PRO A 33 2.27 -5.23 -18.24
C PRO A 33 3.07 -6.54 -18.14
N ASP A 34 3.80 -6.89 -19.19
CA ASP A 34 4.72 -8.03 -19.25
C ASP A 34 5.90 -7.85 -18.28
N VAL A 35 6.47 -6.64 -18.22
CA VAL A 35 7.54 -6.30 -17.27
C VAL A 35 6.99 -6.30 -15.84
N TYR A 36 5.80 -5.74 -15.64
CA TYR A 36 5.16 -5.74 -14.33
C TYR A 36 4.85 -7.17 -13.84
N HIS A 37 4.46 -8.07 -14.74
CA HIS A 37 4.16 -9.47 -14.38
C HIS A 37 5.37 -10.23 -13.81
N GLN A 38 6.60 -9.79 -14.05
CA GLN A 38 7.80 -10.40 -13.45
C GLN A 38 7.81 -10.30 -11.91
N TYR A 39 7.02 -9.39 -11.36
CA TYR A 39 6.80 -9.19 -9.93
C TYR A 39 5.60 -9.99 -9.39
N MET A 40 4.85 -10.69 -10.23
CA MET A 40 3.83 -11.64 -9.79
C MET A 40 4.47 -12.98 -9.39
N PRO A 41 3.79 -13.79 -8.54
CA PRO A 41 4.24 -15.14 -8.21
C PRO A 41 4.61 -15.95 -9.46
N ALA A 42 5.66 -16.76 -9.37
CA ALA A 42 6.19 -17.53 -10.51
C ALA A 42 5.18 -18.49 -11.13
N THR A 43 4.20 -18.93 -10.34
CA THR A 43 3.13 -19.84 -10.72
C THR A 43 2.06 -19.15 -11.57
N ALA A 44 1.96 -17.81 -11.52
CA ALA A 44 1.02 -17.05 -12.32
C ALA A 44 1.52 -16.89 -13.77
N ALA A 45 0.70 -17.30 -14.75
CA ALA A 45 1.01 -17.15 -16.16
C ALA A 45 0.54 -15.81 -16.72
N TRP A 46 1.44 -15.08 -17.39
CA TRP A 46 1.08 -13.87 -18.14
C TRP A 46 0.35 -14.21 -19.44
N SER A 47 -0.62 -13.38 -19.81
CA SER A 47 -1.28 -13.45 -21.11
C SER A 47 -1.66 -12.04 -21.58
N PRO A 48 -1.40 -11.68 -22.85
CA PRO A 48 -1.85 -10.40 -23.41
C PRO A 48 -3.37 -10.19 -23.32
N LYS A 49 -4.14 -11.29 -23.29
CA LYS A 49 -5.61 -11.23 -23.17
C LYS A 49 -6.08 -10.84 -21.76
N SER A 50 -5.17 -10.86 -20.78
CA SER A 50 -5.45 -10.50 -19.39
C SER A 50 -5.27 -9.00 -19.12
N GLN A 51 -5.09 -8.15 -20.15
CA GLN A 51 -4.87 -6.70 -20.00
C GLN A 51 -5.89 -6.04 -19.07
N ILE A 52 -7.16 -6.44 -19.14
CA ILE A 52 -8.23 -5.90 -18.29
C ILE A 52 -7.94 -6.05 -16.79
N ILE A 53 -7.25 -7.12 -16.38
CA ILE A 53 -6.89 -7.36 -14.96
C ILE A 53 -5.79 -6.38 -14.54
N TYR A 54 -4.79 -6.15 -15.40
CA TYR A 54 -3.72 -5.17 -15.15
C TYR A 54 -4.27 -3.75 -15.15
N ASP A 55 -5.22 -3.42 -16.02
CA ASP A 55 -5.88 -2.12 -16.06
C ASP A 55 -6.69 -1.86 -14.78
N GLN A 56 -7.39 -2.88 -14.25
CA GLN A 56 -8.09 -2.77 -12.97
C GLN A 56 -7.11 -2.58 -11.81
N LEU A 57 -6.00 -3.32 -11.79
CA LEU A 57 -4.95 -3.14 -10.78
C LEU A 57 -4.31 -1.73 -10.86
N ALA A 58 -4.10 -1.22 -12.08
CA ALA A 58 -3.59 0.12 -12.31
C ALA A 58 -4.55 1.18 -11.79
N ALA A 59 -5.86 1.00 -12.01
CA ALA A 59 -6.89 1.88 -11.47
C ALA A 59 -6.90 1.87 -9.92
N THR A 60 -6.68 0.71 -9.29
CA THR A 60 -6.50 0.61 -7.84
C THR A 60 -5.28 1.41 -7.36
N TYR A 61 -4.14 1.28 -8.04
CA TYR A 61 -2.92 2.02 -7.67
C TYR A 61 -3.04 3.52 -7.91
N LEU A 62 -3.72 3.94 -8.98
CA LEU A 62 -4.05 5.34 -9.20
C LEU A 62 -4.93 5.87 -8.06
N SER A 63 -5.92 5.09 -7.61
CA SER A 63 -6.76 5.45 -6.47
C SER A 63 -5.94 5.59 -5.19
N PHE A 64 -5.00 4.68 -4.93
CA PHE A 64 -4.07 4.79 -3.80
C PHE A 64 -3.22 6.05 -3.89
N ALA A 65 -2.63 6.31 -5.07
CA ALA A 65 -1.83 7.49 -5.31
C ALA A 65 -2.66 8.77 -5.12
N PHE A 66 -3.89 8.83 -5.60
CA PHE A 66 -4.78 9.98 -5.40
C PHE A 66 -5.13 10.20 -3.93
N ASN A 67 -5.55 9.15 -3.23
CA ASN A 67 -5.91 9.25 -1.81
C ASN A 67 -4.73 9.80 -0.99
N GLN A 68 -3.52 9.35 -1.29
CA GLN A 68 -2.32 9.72 -0.56
C GLN A 68 -1.69 11.05 -0.99
N ALA A 69 -1.57 11.26 -2.30
CA ALA A 69 -1.02 12.47 -2.88
C ALA A 69 -1.94 13.67 -2.66
N VAL A 70 -3.26 13.47 -2.77
CA VAL A 70 -4.26 14.54 -2.77
C VAL A 70 -5.12 14.49 -1.51
N ALA A 71 -5.92 13.44 -1.31
CA ALA A 71 -6.97 13.46 -0.28
C ALA A 71 -6.40 13.66 1.15
N LEU A 72 -5.31 12.96 1.50
CA LEU A 72 -4.63 13.12 2.80
C LEU A 72 -4.04 14.52 3.00
N ARG A 73 -3.73 15.27 1.94
CA ARG A 73 -3.22 16.64 2.03
C ARG A 73 -4.32 17.69 2.18
N VAL A 74 -5.54 17.37 1.80
CA VAL A 74 -6.69 18.29 1.86
C VAL A 74 -7.30 18.33 3.27
N THR A 75 -7.21 17.24 4.01
CA THR A 75 -7.80 17.12 5.36
C THR A 75 -6.80 17.36 6.49
N HIS A 76 -7.27 18.01 7.56
CA HIS A 76 -6.54 18.18 8.81
C HIS A 76 -6.99 17.17 9.90
N GLU A 77 -8.00 16.36 9.61
CA GLU A 77 -8.59 15.43 10.56
C GLU A 77 -7.88 14.09 10.54
N VAL A 78 -7.25 13.73 11.65
CA VAL A 78 -6.59 12.41 11.83
C VAL A 78 -7.61 11.28 11.66
N ARG A 79 -8.88 11.50 12.01
CA ARG A 79 -9.95 10.51 11.81
C ARG A 79 -10.14 10.18 10.32
N LEU A 80 -10.12 11.17 9.44
CA LEU A 80 -10.22 10.95 7.99
C LEU A 80 -8.99 10.20 7.45
N TRP A 81 -7.80 10.51 7.96
CA TRP A 81 -6.59 9.74 7.65
C TRP A 81 -6.77 8.26 8.02
N LYS A 82 -7.25 7.97 9.24
CA LYS A 82 -7.47 6.59 9.68
C LYS A 82 -8.48 5.85 8.81
N VAL A 83 -9.58 6.50 8.42
CA VAL A 83 -10.61 5.89 7.56
C VAL A 83 -10.05 5.55 6.18
N LEU A 84 -9.37 6.50 5.53
CA LEU A 84 -8.79 6.29 4.20
C LEU A 84 -7.68 5.23 4.22
N LEU A 85 -6.77 5.29 5.21
CA LEU A 85 -5.69 4.32 5.35
C LEU A 85 -6.22 2.93 5.71
N PHE A 86 -7.30 2.83 6.48
CA PHE A 86 -7.97 1.56 6.75
C PHE A 86 -8.61 0.97 5.48
N GLY A 87 -9.27 1.79 4.66
CA GLY A 87 -9.80 1.35 3.37
C GLY A 87 -8.71 0.81 2.45
N MET A 88 -7.56 1.47 2.39
CA MET A 88 -6.39 0.95 1.65
C MET A 88 -5.82 -0.32 2.29
N ALA A 89 -5.79 -0.42 3.62
CA ALA A 89 -5.36 -1.63 4.34
C ALA A 89 -6.21 -2.87 4.01
N LEU A 90 -7.51 -2.70 3.79
CA LEU A 90 -8.38 -3.78 3.33
C LEU A 90 -8.00 -4.26 1.92
N CYS A 91 -7.63 -3.33 1.04
CA CYS A 91 -7.15 -3.67 -0.30
C CYS A 91 -5.77 -4.34 -0.26
N ASP A 92 -4.84 -3.89 0.63
CA ASP A 92 -3.58 -4.61 0.81
C ASP A 92 -3.81 -6.03 1.33
N ALA A 93 -4.75 -6.24 2.26
CA ALA A 93 -5.11 -7.57 2.73
C ALA A 93 -5.59 -8.46 1.58
N GLY A 94 -6.34 -7.90 0.62
CA GLY A 94 -6.71 -8.56 -0.63
C GLY A 94 -5.49 -8.93 -1.49
N HIS A 95 -4.51 -8.04 -1.62
CA HIS A 95 -3.25 -8.33 -2.31
C HIS A 95 -2.46 -9.45 -1.62
N ILE A 96 -2.30 -9.39 -0.30
CA ILE A 96 -1.63 -10.44 0.49
C ILE A 96 -2.35 -11.78 0.30
N TYR A 97 -3.68 -11.78 0.39
CA TYR A 97 -4.49 -12.97 0.14
C TYR A 97 -4.28 -13.53 -1.27
N SER A 98 -4.25 -12.68 -2.31
CA SER A 98 -4.03 -13.14 -3.69
C SER A 98 -2.68 -13.84 -3.87
N VAL A 99 -1.62 -13.31 -3.25
CA VAL A 99 -0.30 -13.95 -3.32
C VAL A 99 -0.30 -15.25 -2.52
N TRP A 100 -0.96 -15.27 -1.36
CA TRP A 100 -1.08 -16.49 -0.56
C TRP A 100 -1.90 -17.58 -1.24
N ALA A 101 -2.98 -17.22 -1.92
CA ALA A 101 -3.79 -18.16 -2.69
C ALA A 101 -3.00 -18.78 -3.86
N GLU A 102 -2.10 -18.01 -4.46
CA GLU A 102 -1.31 -18.41 -5.62
C GLU A 102 -0.06 -19.23 -5.24
N MET A 103 0.71 -18.79 -4.24
CA MET A 103 1.94 -19.47 -3.79
C MET A 103 1.69 -20.57 -2.75
N GLY A 104 0.59 -20.47 -1.99
CA GLY A 104 0.33 -21.32 -0.84
C GLY A 104 1.18 -20.97 0.39
N THR A 105 0.81 -21.57 1.53
CA THR A 105 1.41 -21.26 2.84
C THR A 105 2.88 -21.60 2.94
N ARG A 106 3.32 -22.71 2.34
CA ARG A 106 4.71 -23.19 2.46
C ARG A 106 5.69 -22.21 1.83
N ASP A 107 5.38 -21.73 0.63
CA ASP A 107 6.29 -20.91 -0.15
C ASP A 107 6.30 -19.45 0.34
N ILE A 108 5.16 -18.93 0.82
CA ILE A 108 5.13 -17.64 1.53
C ILE A 108 5.92 -17.67 2.82
N LEU A 109 5.89 -18.77 3.58
CA LEU A 109 6.62 -18.85 4.85
C LEU A 109 8.10 -19.26 4.68
N SER A 110 8.60 -19.32 3.45
CA SER A 110 9.99 -19.69 3.14
C SER A 110 10.76 -18.55 2.45
N PRO A 111 11.10 -17.43 3.12
CA PRO A 111 11.76 -16.30 2.47
C PRO A 111 13.11 -16.62 1.81
N GLY A 112 13.76 -17.71 2.23
CA GLY A 112 15.01 -18.18 1.62
C GLY A 112 14.87 -18.73 0.20
N THR A 113 13.65 -19.02 -0.27
CA THR A 113 13.38 -19.52 -1.63
C THR A 113 12.82 -18.44 -2.56
N TRP A 114 12.60 -17.23 -2.05
CA TRP A 114 12.03 -16.13 -2.81
C TRP A 114 13.02 -15.59 -3.85
N ARG A 115 12.51 -15.35 -5.06
CA ARG A 115 13.25 -14.62 -6.09
C ARG A 115 13.43 -13.17 -5.65
N PRO A 116 14.38 -12.42 -6.23
CA PRO A 116 14.50 -10.99 -5.97
C PRO A 116 13.21 -10.21 -6.22
N SER A 117 12.43 -10.60 -7.24
CA SER A 117 11.13 -9.97 -7.53
C SER A 117 10.06 -10.31 -6.47
N ASP A 118 10.07 -11.51 -5.91
CA ASP A 118 9.16 -11.90 -4.81
C ASP A 118 9.44 -11.07 -3.56
N TRP A 119 10.71 -10.81 -3.25
CA TRP A 119 11.09 -9.90 -2.16
C TRP A 119 10.54 -8.50 -2.37
N VAL A 120 10.65 -7.95 -3.59
CA VAL A 120 10.10 -6.63 -3.92
C VAL A 120 8.59 -6.61 -3.74
N THR A 121 7.89 -7.63 -4.23
CA THR A 121 6.42 -7.73 -4.13
C THR A 121 5.96 -7.89 -2.70
N MET A 122 6.62 -8.74 -1.92
CA MET A 122 6.31 -8.95 -0.50
C MET A 122 6.56 -7.68 0.31
N ALA A 123 7.72 -7.04 0.15
CA ALA A 123 8.02 -5.78 0.83
C ALA A 123 7.03 -4.67 0.45
N SER A 124 6.71 -4.55 -0.83
CA SER A 124 5.81 -3.51 -1.37
C SER A 124 4.33 -3.78 -1.13
N THR A 125 3.97 -4.95 -0.59
CA THR A 125 2.57 -5.31 -0.26
C THR A 125 2.38 -5.39 1.25
N VAL A 126 3.22 -6.16 1.93
CA VAL A 126 3.11 -6.45 3.38
C VAL A 126 3.60 -5.27 4.23
N GLY A 127 4.67 -4.58 3.81
CA GLY A 127 5.20 -3.41 4.50
C GLY A 127 4.18 -2.27 4.64
N PRO A 128 3.62 -1.77 3.52
CA PRO A 128 2.56 -0.76 3.56
C PRO A 128 1.35 -1.18 4.42
N PHE A 129 0.91 -2.45 4.33
CA PHE A 129 -0.21 -2.97 5.13
C PHE A 129 0.01 -2.75 6.63
N PHE A 130 1.18 -3.16 7.15
CA PHE A 130 1.49 -3.01 8.56
C PHE A 130 1.69 -1.54 8.97
N LEU A 131 2.28 -0.70 8.10
CA LEU A 131 2.40 0.73 8.36
C LEU A 131 1.04 1.42 8.48
N ARG A 132 0.09 1.08 7.59
CA ARG A 132 -1.29 1.59 7.66
C ARG A 132 -2.00 1.08 8.91
N LEU A 133 -1.86 -0.20 9.25
CA LEU A 133 -2.47 -0.77 10.46
C LEU A 133 -1.93 -0.12 11.73
N ALA A 134 -0.61 0.08 11.83
CA ALA A 134 0.02 0.79 12.94
C ALA A 134 -0.52 2.22 13.08
N PHE A 135 -0.68 2.95 11.97
CA PHE A 135 -1.27 4.27 11.99
C PHE A 135 -2.75 4.25 12.45
N VAL A 136 -3.55 3.33 11.91
CA VAL A 136 -4.98 3.19 12.27
C VAL A 136 -5.15 2.90 13.76
N LEU A 137 -4.33 1.98 14.30
CA LEU A 137 -4.27 1.65 15.72
C LEU A 137 -3.70 2.79 16.59
N GLY A 138 -3.15 3.83 15.98
CA GLY A 138 -2.63 5.01 16.68
C GLY A 138 -1.22 4.84 17.24
N VAL A 139 -0.47 3.84 16.77
CA VAL A 139 0.91 3.60 17.20
C VAL A 139 1.76 4.83 16.89
N GLY A 140 2.30 5.47 17.93
CA GLY A 140 3.17 6.66 17.81
C GLY A 140 2.43 7.97 17.56
N LEU A 141 1.09 7.99 17.45
CA LEU A 141 0.33 9.24 17.37
C LEU A 141 0.28 9.88 18.76
N ARG A 142 0.70 11.15 18.89
CA ARG A 142 0.55 11.86 20.16
C ARG A 142 -0.91 12.29 20.33
N SER A 143 -1.60 11.71 21.30
CA SER A 143 -2.96 12.08 21.68
C SER A 143 -3.01 13.54 22.10
N GLY A 144 -3.76 14.39 21.38
CA GLY A 144 -3.98 15.80 21.72
C GLY A 144 -4.73 16.05 23.05
N GLN A 145 -4.82 15.08 23.95
CA GLN A 145 -5.53 15.19 25.23
C GLN A 145 -4.74 15.89 26.34
N GLN A 146 -3.49 16.31 26.12
CA GLN A 146 -2.73 17.05 27.14
C GLN A 146 -3.03 18.56 27.19
N GLN A 147 -3.79 19.13 26.26
CA GLN A 147 -4.16 20.55 26.28
C GLN A 147 -5.45 20.88 27.06
N ARG A 148 -6.19 19.88 27.56
CA ARG A 148 -7.48 20.10 28.24
C ARG A 148 -7.46 19.89 29.76
N LYS A 149 -6.28 19.71 30.37
CA LYS A 149 -6.11 19.55 31.82
C LYS A 149 -5.46 20.75 32.53
N THR A 150 -5.34 21.89 31.85
CA THR A 150 -4.69 23.09 32.41
C THR A 150 -5.45 24.39 32.13
N ALA A 151 -6.74 24.32 31.85
CA ALA A 151 -7.63 25.48 31.80
C ALA A 151 -8.63 25.42 32.94
#